data_AF-E9D306-F1
#
_entry.id   AF-E9D306-F1
#
_cell.length_a   1.000
_cell.length_b   1.000
_cell.length_c   1.000
_cell.angle_alpha   90.00
_cell.angle_beta   90.00
_cell.angle_gamma   90.00
#
_symmetry.space_group_name_H-M   'P 1'
#
loop_
_entity.id
_entity.type
_entity.pdbx_description
1 polymer ?
#
loop_
_entity_poly.entity_id
_entity_poly.type
_entity_poly.pdbx_seq_one_letter_code
_entity_poly.pdbx_strand_id
1 'polypeptide(L)'
;MVSLEQAFEEACNTGKIPHAVLASSNKDESFTNLRAFGFKTLSEESKQAIKNDDIMMIFSLTKLMTSIAVLQCVERGLIQLDDDVAQILPDLAALEILEGHNSDTREWILRKRKNAINLHLLTHSSGLIYEGMSPLHRQYNKAMG
;
A
#
# COMPACT_ATOMS: atom_id res chain seq x y z
N MET A 1 22.15 25.41 -0.17
CA MET A 1 21.22 24.27 -0.25
C MET A 1 19.84 24.81 0.08
N VAL A 2 18.84 24.56 -0.78
CA VAL A 2 17.45 25.02 -0.55
C VAL A 2 16.84 24.15 0.55
N SER A 3 16.02 24.70 1.45
CA SER A 3 15.32 23.89 2.45
C SER A 3 14.23 23.03 1.79
N LEU A 4 13.81 21.95 2.46
CA LEU A 4 12.71 21.10 1.96
C LEU A 4 11.41 21.90 1.79
N GLU A 5 11.15 22.84 2.70
CA GLU A 5 9.95 23.68 2.66
C GLU A 5 9.98 24.65 1.48
N GLN A 6 11.13 25.26 1.21
CA GLN A 6 11.33 26.09 0.02
C GLN A 6 11.16 25.29 -1.27
N ALA A 7 11.62 24.04 -1.29
CA ALA A 7 11.43 23.15 -2.44
C ALA A 7 9.95 22.81 -2.69
N PHE A 8 9.15 22.59 -1.62
CA PHE A 8 7.70 22.40 -1.76
C PHE A 8 6.98 23.66 -2.22
N GLU A 9 7.32 24.82 -1.65
CA GLU A 9 6.76 26.12 -2.07
C GLU A 9 7.02 26.37 -3.57
N GLU A 10 8.26 26.20 -4.02
CA GLU A 10 8.62 26.38 -5.43
C GLU A 10 7.91 25.37 -6.33
N ALA A 11 7.84 24.09 -5.94
CA ALA A 11 7.16 23.06 -6.72
C ALA A 11 5.65 23.34 -6.89
N CYS A 12 5.00 23.88 -5.86
CA CYS A 12 3.60 24.31 -5.94
C CYS A 12 3.45 25.56 -6.81
N ASN A 13 4.28 26.58 -6.62
CA ASN A 13 4.23 27.83 -7.36
C ASN A 13 4.50 27.66 -8.86
N THR A 14 5.36 26.70 -9.22
CA THR A 14 5.69 26.35 -10.61
C THR A 14 4.73 25.32 -11.23
N GLY A 15 3.76 24.82 -10.47
CA GLY A 15 2.77 23.85 -10.96
C GLY A 15 3.31 22.43 -11.18
N LYS A 16 4.48 22.08 -10.62
CA LYS A 16 5.02 20.71 -10.69
C LYS A 16 4.19 19.73 -9.86
N ILE A 17 3.67 20.18 -8.73
CA ILE A 17 2.70 19.47 -7.89
C ILE A 17 1.60 20.45 -7.46
N PRO A 18 0.36 20.00 -7.25
CA PRO A 18 -0.72 20.88 -6.81
C PRO A 18 -0.54 21.34 -5.36
N HIS A 19 -0.12 20.43 -4.48
CA HIS A 19 0.03 20.66 -3.05
C HIS A 19 0.93 19.61 -2.37
N ALA A 20 1.34 19.92 -1.15
CA ALA A 20 1.96 18.98 -0.22
C ALA A 20 1.55 19.33 1.23
N VAL A 21 1.51 18.33 2.11
CA VAL A 21 1.43 18.51 3.57
C VAL A 21 2.60 17.78 4.20
N LEU A 22 3.41 18.52 4.96
CA LEU A 22 4.58 18.00 5.68
C LEU A 22 4.26 17.98 7.17
N ALA A 23 4.31 16.78 7.76
CA ALA A 23 4.15 16.57 9.19
C ALA A 23 5.36 15.81 9.74
N SER A 24 6.00 16.33 10.78
CA SER A 24 7.07 15.65 11.49
C SER A 24 7.11 16.05 12.96
N SER A 25 7.44 15.10 13.83
CA SER A 25 7.56 15.34 15.27
C SER A 25 8.51 14.32 15.90
N ASN A 26 9.06 14.65 17.07
CA ASN A 26 9.81 13.71 17.89
C ASN A 26 8.94 13.16 19.05
N LYS A 27 9.42 12.11 19.71
CA LYS A 27 8.65 11.36 20.71
C LYS A 27 8.17 12.22 21.90
N ASP A 28 8.96 13.21 22.31
CA ASP A 28 8.65 14.11 23.42
C ASP A 28 8.01 15.44 22.97
N GLU A 29 7.70 15.55 21.68
CA GLU A 29 7.10 16.73 21.03
C GLU A 29 7.88 18.04 21.17
N SER A 30 9.13 17.99 21.68
CA SER A 30 10.02 19.17 21.74
C SER A 30 10.34 19.74 20.35
N PHE A 31 10.10 18.96 19.30
CA PHE A 31 10.06 19.38 17.92
C PHE A 31 8.74 18.91 17.28
N THR A 32 7.99 19.84 16.70
CA THR A 32 6.82 19.55 15.86
C THR A 32 6.78 20.51 14.68
N ASN A 33 6.61 19.98 13.48
CA ASN A 33 6.42 20.73 12.25
C ASN A 33 5.18 20.22 11.52
N LEU A 34 4.27 21.12 11.16
CA LEU A 34 3.08 20.81 10.38
C LEU A 34 2.78 21.96 9.42
N ARG A 35 3.07 21.75 8.13
CA ARG A 35 2.95 22.78 7.09
C ARG A 35 2.23 22.23 5.86
N ALA A 36 1.31 23.02 5.32
CA ALA A 36 0.64 22.77 4.05
C ALA A 36 1.14 23.77 2.98
N PHE A 37 1.28 23.29 1.75
CA PHE A 37 1.80 24.03 0.60
C PHE A 37 0.85 23.84 -0.58
N GLY A 38 0.59 24.91 -1.34
CA GLY A 38 -0.17 24.85 -2.58
C GLY A 38 -1.71 24.85 -2.40
N PHE A 39 -2.40 24.27 -3.37
CA PHE A 39 -3.85 24.39 -3.54
C PHE A 39 -4.53 23.03 -3.72
N LYS A 40 -5.80 22.93 -3.30
CA LYS A 40 -6.63 21.72 -3.42
C LYS A 40 -6.97 21.34 -4.86
N THR A 41 -6.98 22.34 -5.73
CA THR A 41 -7.45 22.23 -7.11
C THR A 41 -6.49 22.96 -8.03
N LEU A 42 -6.43 22.49 -9.28
CA LEU A 42 -5.67 23.13 -10.35
C LEU A 42 -6.47 24.23 -11.06
N SER A 43 -7.78 24.36 -10.79
CA SER A 43 -8.61 25.42 -11.38
C SER A 43 -8.36 26.76 -10.70
N GLU A 44 -8.09 27.77 -11.53
CA GLU A 44 -7.88 29.15 -11.10
C GLU A 44 -9.14 29.76 -10.49
N GLU A 45 -10.32 29.38 -11.00
CA GLU A 45 -11.62 29.86 -10.55
C GLU A 45 -12.02 29.33 -9.18
N SER A 46 -11.45 28.19 -8.77
CA SER A 46 -11.74 27.50 -7.50
C SER A 46 -10.54 27.42 -6.57
N LYS A 47 -9.51 28.26 -6.79
CA LYS A 47 -8.26 28.28 -6.03
C LYS A 47 -8.51 28.36 -4.52
N GLN A 48 -8.32 27.22 -3.87
CA GLN A 48 -8.42 27.09 -2.43
C GLN A 48 -7.10 26.51 -1.89
N ALA A 49 -6.45 27.22 -0.97
CA ALA A 49 -5.26 26.71 -0.31
C ALA A 49 -5.58 25.41 0.44
N ILE A 50 -4.65 24.45 0.38
CA ILE A 50 -4.75 23.26 1.23
C ILE A 50 -4.47 23.65 2.69
N LYS A 51 -5.12 22.97 3.62
CA LYS A 51 -4.99 23.11 5.06
C LYS A 51 -4.39 21.85 5.63
N ASN A 52 -3.80 21.99 6.82
CA ASN A 52 -3.18 20.88 7.55
C ASN A 52 -4.18 19.77 7.94
N ASP A 53 -5.48 20.08 8.00
CA ASP A 53 -6.56 19.20 8.42
C ASP A 53 -7.45 18.71 7.25
N ASP A 54 -7.06 19.00 6.01
CA ASP A 54 -7.80 18.50 4.85
C ASP A 54 -7.67 16.99 4.70
N ILE A 55 -8.76 16.35 4.26
CA ILE A 55 -8.80 14.92 4.03
C ILE A 55 -7.95 14.57 2.81
N MET A 56 -6.96 13.69 3.00
CA MET A 56 -6.07 13.23 1.94
C MET A 56 -6.29 11.75 1.65
N MET A 57 -6.10 11.37 0.38
CA MET A 57 -6.01 9.97 0.01
C MET A 57 -4.62 9.44 0.32
N ILE A 58 -4.52 8.53 1.29
CA ILE A 58 -3.23 8.02 1.79
C ILE A 58 -2.75 6.74 1.07
N PHE A 59 -3.56 6.20 0.16
CA PHE A 59 -3.27 5.00 -0.63
C PHE A 59 -2.65 3.87 0.22
N SER A 60 -1.47 3.38 -0.16
CA SER A 60 -0.80 2.26 0.52
C SER A 60 -0.36 2.56 1.95
N LEU A 61 -0.35 3.82 2.42
CA LEU A 61 -0.12 4.10 3.85
C LEU A 61 -1.19 3.47 4.75
N THR A 62 -2.35 3.14 4.19
CA THR A 62 -3.39 2.34 4.86
C THR A 62 -2.83 1.01 5.41
N LYS A 63 -1.80 0.43 4.78
CA LYS A 63 -1.16 -0.82 5.25
C LYS A 63 -0.63 -0.69 6.68
N LEU A 64 -0.09 0.47 7.07
CA LEU A 64 0.38 0.68 8.45
C LEU A 64 -0.78 0.54 9.45
N MET A 65 -1.91 1.18 9.16
CA MET A 65 -3.11 1.11 10.01
C MET A 65 -3.67 -0.32 10.07
N THR A 66 -3.70 -1.02 8.93
CA THR A 66 -4.10 -2.45 8.89
C THR A 66 -3.15 -3.32 9.70
N SER A 67 -1.83 -3.13 9.59
CA SER A 67 -0.84 -3.89 10.37
C SER A 67 -1.03 -3.67 11.87
N ILE A 68 -1.27 -2.44 12.31
CA ILE A 68 -1.58 -2.13 13.72
C ILE A 68 -2.84 -2.87 14.17
N ALA A 69 -3.92 -2.84 13.38
CA ALA A 69 -5.17 -3.53 13.72
C ALA A 69 -4.97 -5.05 13.83
N VAL A 70 -4.19 -5.65 12.94
CA VAL A 70 -3.85 -7.08 13.00
C VAL A 70 -3.04 -7.40 14.25
N LEU A 71 -2.03 -6.59 14.59
CA LEU A 71 -1.23 -6.79 15.80
C LEU A 71 -2.04 -6.62 17.09
N GLN A 72 -3.05 -5.74 17.10
CA GLN A 72 -4.00 -5.65 18.21
C GLN A 72 -4.85 -6.92 18.37
N CYS A 73 -5.20 -7.62 17.28
CA CYS A 73 -5.85 -8.93 17.36
C CYS A 73 -4.92 -9.99 17.95
N VAL A 74 -3.61 -9.92 17.63
CA VAL A 74 -2.59 -10.80 18.22
C VAL A 74 -2.45 -10.56 19.72
N GLU A 75 -2.34 -9.30 20.15
CA GLU A 75 -2.27 -8.94 21.58
C GLU A 75 -3.48 -9.43 22.38
N ARG A 76 -4.66 -9.48 21.76
CA ARG A 76 -5.90 -9.97 22.36
C ARG A 76 -6.04 -11.50 22.31
N GLY A 77 -5.09 -12.22 21.71
CA GLY A 77 -5.13 -13.67 21.54
C GLY A 77 -6.21 -14.16 20.58
N LEU A 78 -6.71 -13.30 19.68
CA LEU A 78 -7.72 -13.69 18.69
C LEU A 78 -7.11 -14.47 17.53
N ILE A 79 -5.83 -14.22 17.24
CA ILE A 79 -4.97 -14.89 16.25
C ILE A 79 -3.53 -14.86 16.76
N GLN A 80 -2.65 -15.69 16.22
CA GLN A 80 -1.20 -15.65 16.43
C GLN A 80 -0.46 -15.25 15.16
N LEU A 81 0.80 -14.82 15.29
CA LEU A 81 1.65 -14.47 14.14
C LEU A 81 1.85 -15.65 13.17
N ASP A 82 1.94 -16.86 13.73
CA ASP A 82 2.26 -18.09 12.99
C ASP A 82 1.03 -18.95 12.66
N ASP A 83 -0.19 -18.50 13.00
CA ASP A 83 -1.41 -19.23 12.66
C ASP A 83 -1.56 -19.35 11.15
N ASP A 84 -2.00 -20.52 10.66
CA ASP A 84 -2.43 -20.66 9.27
C ASP A 84 -3.75 -19.90 9.07
N VAL A 85 -3.74 -18.91 8.19
CA VAL A 85 -4.91 -18.10 7.87
C VAL A 85 -6.03 -18.92 7.24
N ALA A 86 -5.78 -20.16 6.79
CA ALA A 86 -6.78 -21.05 6.22
C ALA A 86 -8.03 -21.24 7.09
N GLN A 87 -7.90 -21.13 8.42
CA GLN A 87 -9.02 -21.23 9.35
C GLN A 87 -10.01 -20.03 9.25
N ILE A 88 -9.52 -18.88 8.77
CA ILE A 88 -10.26 -17.61 8.72
C ILE A 88 -10.53 -17.19 7.27
N LEU A 89 -9.58 -17.46 6.37
CA LEU A 89 -9.54 -17.07 4.96
C LEU A 89 -9.32 -18.31 4.07
N PRO A 90 -10.30 -19.24 4.02
CA PRO A 90 -10.16 -20.49 3.27
C PRO A 90 -9.91 -20.27 1.77
N ASP A 91 -10.49 -19.22 1.18
CA ASP A 91 -10.33 -18.91 -0.23
C ASP A 91 -8.90 -18.47 -0.56
N LEU A 92 -8.28 -17.67 0.31
CA LEU A 92 -6.88 -17.29 0.18
C LEU A 92 -5.97 -18.51 0.28
N ALA A 93 -6.31 -19.41 1.21
CA ALA A 93 -5.62 -20.67 1.42
C ALA A 93 -5.81 -21.68 0.27
N ALA A 94 -6.84 -21.53 -0.55
CA ALA A 94 -7.11 -22.38 -1.71
C ALA A 94 -6.31 -21.96 -2.96
N LEU A 95 -5.72 -20.76 -2.96
CA LEU A 95 -4.94 -20.29 -4.11
C LEU A 95 -3.75 -21.21 -4.41
N GLU A 96 -3.60 -21.52 -5.69
CA GLU A 96 -2.44 -22.21 -6.22
C GLU A 96 -1.34 -21.22 -6.63
N ILE A 97 -0.11 -21.72 -6.73
CA ILE A 97 1.05 -20.95 -7.14
C ILE A 97 1.14 -21.02 -8.67
N LEU A 98 1.09 -19.86 -9.32
CA LEU A 98 1.34 -19.72 -10.75
C LEU A 98 2.84 -19.83 -11.04
N GLU A 99 3.24 -20.88 -11.75
CA GLU A 99 4.66 -21.15 -12.07
C GLU A 99 5.00 -20.85 -13.54
N GLY A 100 4.03 -20.92 -14.44
CA GLY A 100 4.29 -20.68 -15.86
C GLY A 100 3.09 -20.89 -16.77
N HIS A 101 3.38 -20.81 -18.07
CA HIS A 101 2.45 -21.13 -19.17
C HIS A 101 3.15 -22.07 -20.13
N ASN A 102 2.53 -23.20 -20.48
CA ASN A 102 3.06 -24.13 -21.46
C ASN A 102 2.68 -23.63 -22.86
N SER A 103 3.68 -23.30 -23.68
CA SER A 103 3.45 -22.79 -25.05
C SER A 103 2.80 -23.82 -25.98
N ASP A 104 3.07 -25.10 -25.76
CA ASP A 104 2.68 -26.17 -26.67
C ASP A 104 1.24 -26.61 -26.42
N THR A 105 0.87 -26.78 -25.14
CA THR A 105 -0.51 -27.14 -24.74
C THR A 105 -1.40 -25.93 -24.54
N ARG A 106 -0.81 -24.73 -24.43
CA ARG A 106 -1.48 -23.46 -24.06
C ARG A 106 -2.09 -23.46 -22.66
N GLU A 107 -1.67 -24.37 -21.79
CA GLU A 107 -2.18 -24.51 -20.43
C GLU A 107 -1.34 -23.73 -19.41
N TRP A 108 -1.97 -23.27 -18.34
CA TRP A 108 -1.30 -22.65 -17.21
C TRP A 108 -0.73 -23.69 -16.26
N ILE A 109 0.49 -23.46 -15.79
CA ILE A 109 1.17 -24.33 -14.84
C ILE A 109 0.89 -23.79 -13.43
N LEU A 110 0.01 -24.49 -12.72
CA LEU A 110 -0.36 -24.19 -11.34
C LEU A 110 0.17 -25.30 -10.43
N ARG A 111 0.68 -24.90 -9.26
CA ARG A 111 1.13 -25.83 -8.23
C ARG A 111 0.44 -25.55 -6.92
N LYS A 112 -0.08 -26.61 -6.28
CA LYS A 112 -0.56 -26.53 -4.89
C LYS A 112 0.54 -26.03 -3.96
N ARG A 113 0.18 -25.06 -3.10
CA ARG A 113 1.07 -24.62 -2.03
C ARG A 113 1.32 -25.79 -1.05
N LYS A 114 2.50 -25.79 -0.43
CA LYS A 114 2.90 -26.81 0.56
C LYS A 114 2.97 -26.26 1.99
N ASN A 115 3.00 -24.93 2.13
CA ASN A 115 3.19 -24.25 3.40
C ASN A 115 1.93 -23.47 3.77
N ALA A 116 1.69 -23.31 5.06
CA ALA A 116 0.70 -22.40 5.62
C ALA A 116 0.92 -20.97 5.08
N ILE A 117 -0.17 -20.22 4.91
CA ILE A 117 -0.07 -18.77 4.76
C ILE A 117 -0.33 -18.22 6.16
N ASN A 118 0.67 -17.62 6.79
CA ASN A 118 0.54 -17.00 8.11
C ASN A 118 0.55 -15.46 7.96
N LEU A 119 0.86 -14.73 9.03
CA LEU A 119 1.00 -13.27 8.96
C LEU A 119 2.26 -12.77 8.19
N HIS A 120 2.94 -13.63 7.41
CA HIS A 120 3.78 -13.24 6.26
C HIS A 120 3.06 -12.28 5.29
N LEU A 121 1.72 -12.21 5.36
CA LEU A 121 0.91 -11.17 4.73
C LEU A 121 1.38 -9.73 5.08
N LEU A 122 1.79 -9.49 6.33
CA LEU A 122 2.24 -8.18 6.80
C LEU A 122 3.64 -7.80 6.27
N THR A 123 4.42 -8.78 5.82
CA THR A 123 5.80 -8.60 5.36
C THR A 123 5.97 -8.80 3.86
N HIS A 124 4.86 -8.95 3.12
CA HIS A 124 4.88 -9.19 1.68
C HIS A 124 5.65 -10.45 1.26
N SER A 125 5.59 -11.51 2.08
CA SER A 125 6.30 -12.78 1.83
C SER A 125 5.37 -13.99 1.68
N SER A 126 4.06 -13.76 1.58
CA SER A 126 3.05 -14.81 1.33
C SER A 126 3.02 -15.35 -0.11
N GLY A 127 3.69 -14.66 -1.05
CA GLY A 127 3.65 -14.96 -2.49
C GLY A 127 2.58 -14.19 -3.28
N LEU A 128 1.73 -13.41 -2.59
CA LEU A 128 0.77 -12.51 -3.26
C LEU A 128 1.49 -11.29 -3.84
N ILE A 129 1.13 -10.92 -5.06
CA ILE A 129 1.67 -9.74 -5.76
C ILE A 129 0.53 -8.96 -6.41
N TYR A 130 0.74 -7.67 -6.64
CA TYR A 130 -0.21 -6.89 -7.44
C TYR A 130 -0.16 -7.31 -8.91
N GLU A 131 -1.28 -7.08 -9.59
CA GLU A 131 -1.32 -7.17 -11.05
C GLU A 131 -0.22 -6.29 -11.66
N GLY A 132 0.44 -6.81 -12.68
CA GLY A 132 1.46 -6.07 -13.41
C GLY A 132 2.85 -6.04 -12.76
N MET A 133 3.01 -6.51 -11.51
CA MET A 133 4.33 -6.70 -10.88
C MET A 133 5.09 -7.92 -11.43
N SER A 134 4.39 -8.81 -12.15
CA SER A 134 4.98 -9.93 -12.89
C SER A 134 4.34 -10.01 -14.28
N PRO A 135 5.14 -10.15 -15.35
CA PRO A 135 4.62 -10.39 -16.70
C PRO A 135 3.73 -11.65 -16.76
N LEU A 136 4.12 -12.71 -16.05
CA LEU A 136 3.37 -13.96 -16.01
C LEU A 136 2.00 -13.78 -15.35
N HIS A 137 1.96 -13.10 -14.19
CA HIS A 137 0.70 -12.81 -13.49
C HIS A 137 -0.24 -11.93 -14.32
N ARG A 138 0.31 -10.95 -15.05
CA ARG A 138 -0.49 -10.09 -15.95
C ARG A 138 -1.12 -10.89 -17.09
N GLN A 139 -0.37 -11.80 -17.71
CA GLN A 139 -0.89 -12.65 -18.78
C GLN A 139 -1.96 -13.61 -18.25
N TYR A 140 -1.75 -14.16 -17.05
CA TYR A 140 -2.71 -15.04 -16.38
C TYR A 140 -4.03 -14.32 -16.11
N ASN A 141 -4.00 -13.16 -15.44
CA ASN A 141 -5.22 -12.40 -15.14
C ASN A 141 -5.99 -12.03 -16.41
N LYS A 142 -5.29 -11.56 -17.45
CA LYS A 142 -5.92 -11.26 -18.74
C LYS A 142 -6.62 -12.47 -19.37
N ALA A 143 -6.11 -13.68 -19.17
CA ALA A 143 -6.71 -14.90 -19.69
C ALA A 143 -7.92 -15.38 -18.88
N MET A 144 -7.98 -15.05 -17.58
CA MET A 144 -9.04 -15.50 -16.67
C MET A 144 -10.25 -14.55 -16.61
N GLY A 145 -10.11 -13.31 -17.10
CA GLY A 145 -11.16 -12.28 -17.07
C GLY A 145 -11.14 -11.45 -15.79
#